data_AF-A0A7X9E7Q6-F1
#
_entry.id   AF-A0A7X9E7Q6-F1
#
_cell.length_a   1.000
_cell.length_b   1.000
_cell.length_c   1.000
_cell.angle_alpha   90.00
_cell.angle_beta   90.00
_cell.angle_gamma   90.00
#
_symmetry.space_group_name_H-M   'P 1'
#
loop_
_entity.id
_entity.type
_entity.pdbx_description
1 polymer ?
#
loop_
_entity_poly.entity_id
_entity_poly.type
_entity_poly.pdbx_seq_one_letter_code
_entity_poly.pdbx_strand_id
1 'polypeptide(L)'
;MKERKVRQIVRGQGTMDGAGVKLTRVLGKPTIEAFDPFLMLDGFDSANPDDYIKGFPWHPHRGIETVTYLVSGEMEHGDSLGNSGVISDLGCQWMTAGSGIIHQEMPMA
;
A
#
# COMPACT_ATOMS: atom_id res chain seq x y z
N MET A 1 -10.69 -31.30 -5.73
CA MET A 1 -9.57 -30.41 -6.11
C MET A 1 -8.28 -30.97 -5.54
N LYS A 2 -7.13 -30.80 -6.20
CA LYS A 2 -5.83 -31.10 -5.56
C LYS A 2 -5.51 -30.02 -4.53
N GLU A 3 -5.00 -30.45 -3.38
CA GLU A 3 -4.53 -29.54 -2.34
C GLU A 3 -3.31 -28.74 -2.85
N ARG A 4 -3.33 -27.41 -2.64
CA ARG A 4 -2.21 -26.55 -3.01
C ARG A 4 -1.12 -26.70 -1.95
N LYS A 5 0.11 -26.99 -2.37
CA LYS A 5 1.28 -27.03 -1.49
C LYS A 5 2.00 -25.69 -1.49
N VAL A 6 2.53 -25.29 -0.34
CA VAL A 6 3.41 -24.12 -0.23
C VAL A 6 4.68 -24.40 -1.05
N ARG A 7 4.92 -23.60 -2.09
CA ARG A 7 6.12 -23.72 -2.95
C ARG A 7 7.26 -22.83 -2.46
N GLN A 8 6.93 -21.67 -1.89
CA GLN A 8 7.87 -20.66 -1.47
C GLN A 8 7.29 -19.88 -0.30
N ILE A 9 8.15 -19.47 0.62
CA ILE A 9 7.84 -18.54 1.70
C ILE A 9 8.68 -17.29 1.46
N VAL A 10 8.05 -16.12 1.42
CA VAL A 10 8.73 -14.82 1.34
C VAL A 10 8.56 -14.12 2.67
N ARG A 11 9.68 -13.75 3.31
CA ARG A 11 9.66 -13.02 4.58
C ARG A 11 9.88 -11.54 4.31
N GLY A 12 8.95 -10.72 4.79
CA GLY A 12 9.05 -9.28 4.66
C GLY A 12 10.28 -8.70 5.37
N GLN A 13 10.76 -7.57 4.86
CA GLN A 13 11.90 -6.83 5.38
C GLN A 13 11.46 -5.41 5.75
N GLY A 14 11.98 -4.90 6.86
CA GLY A 14 11.75 -3.51 7.26
C GLY A 14 12.37 -2.54 6.25
N THR A 15 11.63 -1.50 5.89
CA THR A 15 12.07 -0.41 5.02
C THR A 15 11.31 0.88 5.38
N MET A 16 11.56 1.95 4.63
CA MET A 16 10.82 3.20 4.72
C MET A 16 10.40 3.69 3.33
N ASP A 17 9.25 4.37 3.24
CA ASP A 17 8.77 5.06 2.04
C ASP A 17 7.97 6.32 2.41
N GLY A 18 7.41 7.02 1.41
CA GLY A 18 6.62 8.23 1.62
C GLY A 18 7.43 9.31 2.34
N ALA A 19 6.81 9.95 3.33
CA ALA A 19 7.48 10.95 4.18
C ALA A 19 8.21 10.34 5.39
N GLY A 20 8.79 9.15 5.22
CA GLY A 20 9.51 8.41 6.26
C GLY A 20 8.67 7.38 6.99
N VAL A 21 7.60 6.90 6.37
CA VAL A 21 6.73 5.85 6.90
C VAL A 21 7.54 4.55 7.03
N LYS A 22 7.62 3.99 8.23
CA LYS A 22 8.23 2.67 8.46
C LYS A 22 7.24 1.59 8.07
N LEU A 23 7.71 0.63 7.28
CA LEU A 23 6.87 -0.46 6.79
C LEU A 23 7.66 -1.75 6.63
N THR A 24 6.93 -2.87 6.52
CA THR A 24 7.47 -4.17 6.15
C THR A 24 7.11 -4.47 4.70
N ARG A 25 8.10 -4.52 3.83
CA ARG A 25 7.93 -4.89 2.42
C ARG A 25 8.02 -6.39 2.25
N VAL A 26 6.92 -7.02 1.84
CA VAL A 26 6.81 -8.47 1.61
C VAL A 26 7.11 -8.83 0.16
N LEU A 27 6.41 -8.18 -0.79
CA LEU A 27 6.67 -8.35 -2.22
C LEU A 27 7.26 -7.05 -2.78
N GLY A 28 8.18 -7.18 -3.73
CA GLY A 28 8.80 -6.05 -4.42
C GLY A 28 9.62 -6.53 -5.61
N LYS A 29 10.57 -5.70 -6.08
CA LYS A 29 11.36 -5.96 -7.28
C LYS A 29 11.91 -7.39 -7.43
N PRO A 30 12.48 -8.04 -6.39
CA PRO A 30 13.02 -9.40 -6.52
C PRO A 30 11.96 -10.49 -6.68
N THR A 31 10.69 -10.22 -6.37
CA THR A 31 9.60 -11.21 -6.36
C THR A 31 8.65 -11.07 -7.54
N ILE A 32 8.74 -10.01 -8.36
CA ILE A 32 7.77 -9.69 -9.41
C ILE A 32 7.55 -10.87 -10.37
N GLU A 33 8.61 -11.50 -10.89
CA GLU A 33 8.47 -12.61 -11.84
C GLU A 33 7.77 -13.85 -11.22
N ALA A 34 8.02 -14.12 -9.94
CA ALA A 34 7.44 -15.27 -9.26
C ALA A 34 6.00 -15.05 -8.80
N PHE A 35 5.57 -13.78 -8.68
CA PHE A 35 4.28 -13.38 -8.11
C PHE A 35 3.44 -12.53 -9.07
N ASP A 36 3.78 -12.46 -10.36
CA ASP A 36 2.94 -11.88 -11.42
C ASP A 36 1.47 -12.33 -11.26
N PRO A 37 0.49 -11.41 -11.08
CA PRO A 37 0.52 -9.96 -11.36
C PRO A 37 0.84 -9.01 -10.21
N PHE A 38 1.26 -9.50 -9.05
CA PHE A 38 1.55 -8.65 -7.88
C PHE A 38 2.96 -8.05 -7.94
N LEU A 39 3.02 -6.73 -8.05
CA LEU A 39 4.30 -5.99 -8.14
C LEU A 39 4.91 -5.66 -6.78
N MET A 40 4.05 -5.40 -5.80
CA MET A 40 4.43 -4.94 -4.46
C MET A 40 3.37 -5.35 -3.45
N LEU A 41 3.81 -5.62 -2.22
CA LEU A 41 2.94 -5.81 -1.07
C LEU A 41 3.68 -5.32 0.16
N ASP A 42 3.14 -4.27 0.76
CA ASP A 42 3.66 -3.67 1.98
C ASP A 42 2.63 -3.84 3.10
N GLY A 43 3.11 -4.05 4.31
CA GLY A 43 2.32 -3.94 5.54
C GLY A 43 2.96 -2.92 6.45
N PHE A 44 2.20 -1.99 6.99
CA PHE A 44 2.67 -1.04 7.98
C PHE A 44 1.69 -1.00 9.15
N ASP A 45 2.23 -1.22 10.34
CA ASP A 45 1.57 -1.15 11.62
C ASP A 45 2.58 -0.62 12.63
N SER A 46 2.18 0.34 13.47
CA SER A 46 3.02 0.79 14.57
C SER A 46 2.18 1.32 15.70
N ALA A 47 2.63 1.07 16.93
CA ALA A 47 2.08 1.71 18.12
C ALA A 47 2.64 3.13 18.33
N ASN A 48 3.63 3.54 17.53
CA ASN A 48 4.20 4.88 17.56
C ASN A 48 3.74 5.68 16.33
N PRO A 49 2.86 6.69 16.49
CA PRO A 49 2.38 7.52 15.39
C PRO A 49 3.48 8.19 14.56
N ASP A 50 4.61 8.54 15.17
CA ASP A 50 5.74 9.16 14.45
C ASP A 50 6.31 8.27 13.34
N ASP A 51 6.06 6.96 13.40
CA ASP A 51 6.50 6.01 12.39
C ASP A 51 5.67 6.05 11.11
N TYR A 52 4.45 6.63 11.12
CA TYR A 52 3.55 6.57 9.97
C TYR A 52 2.75 7.85 9.69
N ILE A 53 2.57 8.74 10.67
CA ILE A 53 1.59 9.85 10.58
C ILE A 53 1.86 10.84 9.45
N LYS A 54 3.13 10.92 8.98
CA LYS A 54 3.49 11.76 7.84
C LYS A 54 3.02 11.19 6.49
N GLY A 55 2.58 9.94 6.48
CA GLY A 55 1.92 9.28 5.36
C GLY A 55 2.72 9.27 4.06
N PHE A 56 1.97 9.21 2.97
CA PHE A 56 2.45 9.26 1.60
C PHE A 56 1.91 10.52 0.94
N PRO A 57 2.66 11.65 0.99
CA PRO A 57 2.27 12.88 0.31
C PRO A 57 2.11 12.68 -1.19
N TRP A 58 1.61 13.69 -1.89
CA TRP A 58 1.38 13.68 -3.34
C TRP A 58 2.50 13.00 -4.14
N HIS A 59 2.19 11.87 -4.76
CA HIS A 59 3.11 11.06 -5.56
C HIS A 59 2.40 10.41 -6.76
N PRO A 60 3.13 10.07 -7.85
CA PRO A 60 2.53 9.55 -9.07
C PRO A 60 2.47 8.01 -9.12
N HIS A 61 1.45 7.48 -9.80
CA HIS A 61 1.41 6.11 -10.31
C HIS A 61 0.99 6.08 -11.78
N ARG A 62 1.43 5.05 -12.53
CA ARG A 62 1.07 4.81 -13.93
C ARG A 62 1.19 3.31 -14.24
N GLY A 63 0.23 2.78 -15.00
CA GLY A 63 0.27 1.41 -15.53
C GLY A 63 0.02 0.31 -14.49
N ILE A 64 -0.45 0.68 -13.30
CA ILE A 64 -0.72 -0.22 -12.19
C ILE A 64 -2.05 0.11 -11.53
N GLU A 65 -2.48 -0.77 -10.65
CA GLU A 65 -3.53 -0.49 -9.67
C GLU A 65 -2.93 -0.58 -8.27
N THR A 66 -3.42 0.23 -7.35
CA THR A 66 -3.12 0.11 -5.92
C THR A 66 -4.36 -0.38 -5.19
N VAL A 67 -4.16 -1.27 -4.23
CA VAL A 67 -5.23 -1.77 -3.36
C VAL A 67 -4.80 -1.57 -1.92
N THR A 68 -5.47 -0.66 -1.24
CA THR A 68 -5.25 -0.35 0.17
C THR A 68 -6.37 -0.97 0.99
N TYR A 69 -6.01 -1.82 1.95
CA TYR A 69 -6.94 -2.40 2.91
C TYR A 69 -6.50 -2.00 4.32
N LEU A 70 -7.38 -1.30 5.04
CA LEU A 70 -7.07 -0.79 6.36
C LEU A 70 -7.64 -1.71 7.43
N VAL A 71 -6.77 -2.34 8.22
CA VAL A 71 -7.20 -3.24 9.31
C VAL A 71 -7.84 -2.45 10.45
N SER A 72 -7.21 -1.36 10.86
CA SER A 72 -7.71 -0.44 11.87
C SER A 72 -7.10 0.96 11.71
N GLY A 73 -7.86 1.99 12.04
CA GLY A 73 -7.50 3.40 11.93
C GLY A 73 -8.32 4.13 10.87
N GLU A 74 -7.86 5.33 10.53
CA GLU A 74 -8.42 6.11 9.43
C GLU A 74 -7.29 6.65 8.55
N MET A 75 -7.52 6.70 7.24
CA MET A 75 -6.60 7.23 6.24
C MET A 75 -7.37 8.09 5.24
N GLU A 76 -6.94 9.34 5.10
CA GLU A 76 -7.45 10.24 4.07
C GLU A 76 -6.72 9.98 2.75
N HIS A 77 -7.49 9.92 1.66
CA HIS A 77 -7.00 9.87 0.31
C HIS A 77 -7.45 11.11 -0.47
N GLY A 78 -6.59 11.61 -1.35
CA GLY A 78 -6.95 12.60 -2.37
C GLY A 78 -6.18 12.38 -3.67
N ASP A 79 -6.82 12.63 -4.82
CA ASP A 79 -6.21 12.43 -6.13
C ASP A 79 -6.29 13.65 -7.08
N SER A 80 -5.53 13.58 -8.17
CA SER A 80 -5.44 14.61 -9.20
C SER A 80 -6.70 14.77 -10.06
N LEU A 81 -7.68 13.87 -9.94
CA LEU A 81 -8.99 13.99 -10.58
C LEU A 81 -10.00 14.73 -9.69
N GLY A 82 -9.59 15.09 -8.47
CA GLY A 82 -10.42 15.77 -7.49
C GLY A 82 -11.24 14.83 -6.62
N ASN A 83 -11.00 13.51 -6.69
CA ASN A 83 -11.62 12.58 -5.75
C ASN A 83 -10.93 12.69 -4.40
N SER A 84 -11.70 12.48 -3.34
CA SER A 84 -11.20 12.36 -1.97
C SER A 84 -12.09 11.41 -1.17
N GLY A 85 -11.56 10.87 -0.09
CA GLY A 85 -12.30 9.98 0.79
C GLY A 85 -11.48 9.55 2.00
N VAL A 86 -12.17 8.97 2.98
CA VAL A 86 -11.54 8.36 4.16
C VAL A 86 -11.74 6.85 4.07
N ILE A 87 -10.65 6.11 4.17
CA ILE A 87 -10.64 4.68 4.38
C ILE A 87 -10.63 4.48 5.91
N SER A 88 -11.67 3.86 6.45
CA SER A 88 -11.78 3.53 7.88
C SER A 88 -11.57 2.03 8.12
N ASP A 89 -11.71 1.58 9.38
CA ASP A 89 -11.62 0.18 9.79
C ASP A 89 -12.28 -0.80 8.80
N LEU A 90 -11.49 -1.79 8.37
CA LEU A 90 -11.86 -2.84 7.41
C LEU A 90 -12.30 -2.32 6.03
N GLY A 91 -12.06 -1.03 5.76
CA GLY A 91 -12.29 -0.38 4.49
C GLY A 91 -11.25 -0.78 3.45
N CYS A 92 -11.65 -0.65 2.18
CA CYS A 92 -10.80 -0.94 1.03
C CYS A 92 -10.92 0.18 0.00
N GLN A 93 -9.78 0.60 -0.54
CA GLN A 93 -9.71 1.41 -1.74
C GLN A 93 -9.00 0.63 -2.84
N TRP A 94 -9.60 0.58 -4.02
CA TRP A 94 -8.98 0.06 -5.23
C TRP A 94 -8.88 1.20 -6.25
N MET A 95 -7.66 1.65 -6.52
CA MET A 95 -7.40 2.76 -7.43
C MET A 95 -6.73 2.27 -8.71
N THR A 96 -7.39 2.47 -9.85
CA THR A 96 -6.83 2.20 -11.18
C THR A 96 -6.09 3.43 -11.69
N ALA A 97 -4.75 3.44 -11.66
CA ALA A 97 -3.98 4.60 -12.11
C ALA A 97 -3.99 4.78 -13.65
N GLY A 98 -4.10 3.68 -14.40
CA GLY A 98 -4.17 3.72 -15.87
C GLY A 98 -3.02 4.51 -16.50
N SER A 99 -3.35 5.55 -17.28
CA SER A 99 -2.37 6.41 -17.95
C SER A 99 -1.63 7.35 -16.99
N GLY A 100 -2.10 7.52 -15.76
CA GLY A 100 -1.43 8.29 -14.73
C GLY A 100 -2.40 8.88 -13.71
N ILE A 101 -2.02 8.84 -12.43
CA ILE A 101 -2.68 9.55 -11.35
C ILE A 101 -1.61 10.10 -10.39
N ILE A 102 -1.85 11.29 -9.83
CA ILE A 102 -1.07 11.80 -8.70
C ILE A 102 -2.01 11.77 -7.50
N HIS A 103 -1.60 11.16 -6.40
CA HIS A 103 -2.44 10.99 -5.22
C HIS A 103 -1.65 11.08 -3.92
N GLN A 104 -2.35 11.24 -2.81
CA GLN A 104 -1.79 11.19 -1.46
C GLN A 104 -2.61 10.27 -0.57
N GLU A 105 -1.96 9.68 0.42
CA GLU A 105 -2.55 8.76 1.40
C GLU A 105 -2.02 9.13 2.80
N MET A 106 -2.87 9.76 3.60
CA MET A 106 -2.49 10.42 4.85
C MET A 106 -3.20 9.77 6.03
N PRO A 107 -2.49 9.07 6.93
CA PRO A 107 -3.08 8.56 8.17
C PRO A 107 -3.65 9.69 9.03
N MET A 108 -4.77 9.43 9.69
CA MET A 108 -5.40 10.34 10.64
C MET A 108 -5.03 9.89 12.07
N ALA A 109 -4.65 10.85 12.94
CA ALA A 109 -4.29 10.60 14.34
C ALA A 109 -5.50 10.67 15.27
#